data_AF-A0AAD5KD25-F1
#
_entry.id   AF-A0AAD5KD25-F1
#
_cell.length_a   1.000
_cell.length_b   1.000
_cell.length_c   1.000
_cell.angle_alpha   90.00
_cell.angle_beta   90.00
_cell.angle_gamma   90.00
#
_symmetry.space_group_name_H-M   'P 1'
#
loop_
_entity.id
_entity.type
_entity.pdbx_description
1 polymer ?
#
loop_
_entity_poly.entity_id
_entity_poly.type
_entity_poly.pdbx_seq_one_letter_code
_entity_poly.pdbx_strand_id
1 'polypeptide(L)'
;MTSHSSALMTAYRDHVEATTRLIRIALALEWTILTRFIVGVIVATWFSIVYLVWTLRHVQKIDQVWESLNKPVIKLFRPRIFAFLHGNINPFVKSLDIRVSTFSKGFCTAILRNRRYNRDQFKNIHSSAIVLFAQTVGDLALQSILKKNQSATLTTMTMKYKKKYAAHDGSLLTATSDQFQLFMNEEKTTDLSSTDNHNNTTRRVMTIPMQVVIKDYMLDTVAIANFEWEILHTSDA
;
A
#
# COMPACT_ATOMS: atom_id res chain seq x y z
N MET A 1 -40.73 61.90 43.32
CA MET A 1 -39.55 61.02 43.38
C MET A 1 -39.70 59.85 42.39
N THR A 2 -39.83 60.11 41.08
CA THR A 2 -40.14 59.07 40.06
C THR A 2 -39.28 59.16 38.79
N SER A 3 -38.38 60.15 38.66
CA SER A 3 -37.53 60.33 37.46
C SER A 3 -36.21 59.53 37.50
N HIS A 4 -35.73 59.14 38.69
CA HIS A 4 -34.47 58.39 38.82
C HIS A 4 -34.62 56.91 38.46
N SER A 5 -35.79 56.31 38.69
CA SER A 5 -36.07 54.92 38.33
C SER A 5 -36.13 54.71 36.81
N SER A 6 -36.63 55.68 36.05
CA SER A 6 -36.66 55.61 34.58
C SER A 6 -35.27 55.73 33.97
N ALA A 7 -34.43 56.62 34.50
CA ALA A 7 -33.07 56.84 34.00
C ALA A 7 -32.13 55.63 34.25
N LEU A 8 -32.26 54.98 35.41
CA LEU A 8 -31.51 53.76 35.71
C LEU A 8 -31.96 52.57 34.86
N MET A 9 -33.27 52.45 34.61
CA MET A 9 -33.82 51.38 33.78
C MET A 9 -33.39 51.52 32.31
N THR A 10 -33.32 52.74 31.79
CA THR A 10 -32.78 53.01 30.44
C THR A 10 -31.29 52.71 30.37
N ALA A 11 -30.49 53.15 31.35
CA ALA A 11 -29.05 52.86 31.37
C ALA A 11 -28.76 51.35 31.47
N TYR A 12 -29.55 50.61 32.26
CA TYR A 12 -29.44 49.15 32.36
C TYR A 12 -29.78 48.45 31.04
N ARG A 13 -30.87 48.88 30.38
CA ARG A 13 -31.27 48.33 29.08
C ARG A 13 -30.22 48.57 28.01
N ASP A 14 -29.65 49.77 27.97
CA ASP A 14 -28.58 50.13 27.03
C ASP A 14 -27.31 49.31 27.27
N HIS A 15 -26.97 49.01 28.53
CA HIS A 15 -25.86 48.11 28.87
C HIS A 15 -26.12 46.65 28.48
N VAL A 16 -27.35 46.15 28.65
CA VAL A 16 -27.72 44.79 28.22
C VAL A 16 -27.71 44.67 26.69
N GLU A 17 -28.14 45.70 25.98
CA GLU A 17 -28.07 45.74 24.52
C GLU A 17 -26.63 45.80 24.01
N ALA A 18 -25.77 46.59 24.66
CA ALA A 18 -24.34 46.67 24.32
C ALA A 18 -23.62 45.34 24.57
N THR A 19 -23.90 44.67 25.70
CA THR A 19 -23.27 43.38 26.04
C THR A 19 -23.72 42.26 25.13
N THR A 20 -25.01 42.17 24.80
CA THR A 20 -25.53 41.18 23.85
C THR A 20 -24.96 41.38 22.44
N ARG A 21 -24.80 42.64 22.01
CA ARG A 21 -24.14 42.97 20.73
C ARG A 21 -22.68 42.55 20.71
N LEU A 22 -21.93 42.77 21.80
CA LEU A 22 -20.53 42.35 21.92
C LEU A 22 -20.37 40.83 21.89
N ILE A 23 -21.24 40.09 22.60
CA ILE A 23 -21.24 38.62 22.59
C ILE A 23 -21.48 38.10 21.17
N ARG A 24 -22.44 38.67 20.44
CA ARG A 24 -22.74 38.25 19.07
C ARG A 24 -21.57 38.48 18.11
N ILE A 25 -20.87 39.60 18.27
CA ILE A 25 -19.67 39.92 17.49
C ILE A 25 -18.52 38.99 17.85
N ALA A 26 -18.28 38.71 19.14
CA ALA A 26 -17.24 37.79 19.59
C ALA A 26 -17.46 36.37 19.03
N LEU A 27 -18.69 35.87 19.09
CA LEU A 27 -19.06 34.53 18.61
C LEU A 27 -18.95 34.41 17.08
N ALA A 28 -19.30 35.48 16.35
CA ALA A 28 -19.08 35.55 14.91
C ALA A 28 -17.58 35.57 14.55
N LEU A 29 -16.76 36.29 15.34
CA LEU A 29 -15.32 36.36 15.14
C LEU A 29 -14.66 34.98 15.36
N GLU A 30 -15.00 34.30 16.47
CA GLU A 30 -14.53 32.95 16.77
C GLU A 30 -14.90 31.96 15.66
N TRP A 31 -16.13 32.06 15.12
CA TRP A 31 -16.57 31.20 14.02
C TRP A 31 -15.74 31.43 12.74
N THR A 32 -15.42 32.69 12.39
CA THR A 32 -14.59 32.98 11.22
C THR A 32 -13.13 32.54 11.40
N ILE A 33 -12.59 32.61 12.61
CA ILE A 33 -11.23 32.16 12.92
C ILE A 33 -11.16 30.63 12.88
N LEU A 34 -12.13 29.95 13.50
CA LEU A 34 -12.19 28.49 13.54
C LEU A 34 -12.39 27.90 12.14
N THR A 35 -13.27 28.48 11.32
CA THR A 35 -13.45 28.03 9.93
C THR A 35 -12.20 28.23 9.07
N ARG A 36 -11.51 29.37 9.18
CA ARG A 36 -10.23 29.60 8.49
C ARG A 36 -9.14 28.65 8.95
N PHE A 37 -9.08 28.33 10.25
CA PHE A 37 -8.15 27.35 10.79
C PHE A 37 -8.42 25.95 10.24
N ILE A 38 -9.67 25.49 10.24
CA ILE A 38 -10.05 24.18 9.67
C ILE A 38 -9.70 24.11 8.19
N VAL A 39 -10.04 25.13 7.40
CA VAL A 39 -9.70 25.19 5.98
C VAL A 39 -8.18 25.18 5.79
N GLY A 40 -7.43 25.92 6.61
CA GLY A 40 -5.97 25.91 6.60
C GLY A 40 -5.39 24.52 6.85
N VAL A 41 -5.91 23.78 7.82
CA VAL A 41 -5.49 22.39 8.12
C VAL A 41 -5.84 21.45 6.97
N ILE A 42 -7.03 21.57 6.36
CA ILE A 42 -7.44 20.76 5.21
C ILE A 42 -6.51 21.02 4.01
N VAL A 43 -6.19 22.28 3.73
CA VAL A 43 -5.29 22.66 2.63
C VAL A 43 -3.88 22.16 2.89
N ALA A 44 -3.34 22.35 4.10
CA ALA A 44 -2.01 21.86 4.47
C ALA A 44 -1.90 20.33 4.40
N THR A 45 -2.91 19.60 4.86
CA THR A 45 -2.95 18.13 4.76
C THR A 45 -3.06 17.67 3.31
N TRP A 46 -3.86 18.34 2.47
CA TRP A 46 -3.95 18.04 1.05
C TRP A 46 -2.62 18.26 0.33
N PHE A 47 -1.95 19.41 0.55
CA PHE A 47 -0.63 19.68 -0.02
C PHE A 47 0.42 18.67 0.45
N SER A 48 0.37 18.24 1.71
CA SER A 48 1.27 17.21 2.23
C SER A 48 1.07 15.86 1.51
N ILE A 49 -0.19 15.46 1.26
CA ILE A 49 -0.50 14.23 0.50
C ILE A 49 0.00 14.35 -0.94
N VAL A 50 -0.27 15.47 -1.62
CA VAL A 50 0.16 15.69 -3.01
C VAL A 50 1.69 15.68 -3.11
N TYR A 51 2.37 16.38 -2.20
CA TYR A 51 3.83 16.38 -2.13
C TYR A 51 4.38 14.95 -1.95
N LEU A 52 3.81 14.19 -1.01
CA LEU A 52 4.25 12.82 -0.75
C LEU A 52 4.06 11.91 -1.96
N VAL A 53 2.91 11.98 -2.64
CA VAL A 53 2.67 11.22 -3.88
C VAL A 53 3.65 11.63 -4.99
N TRP A 54 3.92 12.93 -5.14
CA TRP A 54 4.86 13.44 -6.14
C TRP A 54 6.29 12.97 -5.89
N THR A 55 6.78 13.09 -4.65
CA THR A 55 8.14 12.66 -4.26
C THR A 55 8.32 11.16 -4.40
N LEU A 56 7.28 10.37 -4.09
CA LEU A 56 7.35 8.91 -4.19
C LEU A 56 7.22 8.38 -5.62
N ARG A 57 6.68 9.16 -6.56
CA ARG A 57 6.56 8.77 -7.98
C ARG A 57 7.90 8.45 -8.62
N HIS A 58 8.99 9.07 -8.17
CA HIS A 58 10.33 8.91 -8.74
C HIS A 58 11.17 7.84 -8.02
N VAL A 59 10.71 7.33 -6.88
CA VAL A 59 11.44 6.30 -6.14
C VAL A 59 11.16 4.95 -6.76
N GLN A 60 12.10 4.46 -7.57
CA GLN A 60 12.00 3.16 -8.23
C GLN A 60 12.03 1.98 -7.25
N LYS A 61 12.50 2.19 -6.00
CA LYS A 61 12.56 1.15 -4.98
C LYS A 61 11.37 1.17 -4.04
N ILE A 62 10.54 0.14 -4.16
CA ILE A 62 9.35 -0.08 -3.34
C ILE A 62 9.69 -0.16 -1.84
N ASP A 63 10.88 -0.64 -1.46
CA ASP A 63 11.36 -0.66 -0.07
C ASP A 63 11.58 0.72 0.52
N GLN A 64 12.21 1.60 -0.25
CA GLN A 64 12.50 2.96 0.20
C GLN A 64 11.21 3.78 0.32
N VAL A 65 10.23 3.50 -0.55
CA VAL A 65 8.85 4.00 -0.43
C VAL A 65 8.23 3.49 0.87
N TRP A 66 8.30 2.20 1.16
CA TRP A 66 7.67 1.64 2.35
C TRP A 66 8.31 2.07 3.67
N GLU A 67 9.63 2.21 3.73
CA GLU A 67 10.37 2.71 4.90
C GLU A 67 10.15 4.22 5.10
N SER A 68 10.11 5.02 4.04
CA SER A 68 9.78 6.46 4.14
C SER A 68 8.33 6.72 4.57
N LEU A 69 7.41 5.78 4.30
CA LEU A 69 6.04 5.78 4.81
C LEU A 69 5.92 5.41 6.30
N ASN A 70 6.99 5.00 6.98
CA ASN A 70 6.97 4.60 8.40
C ASN A 70 6.97 5.79 9.38
N LYS A 71 6.82 7.04 8.89
CA LYS A 71 6.69 8.22 9.75
C LYS A 71 5.42 8.13 10.62
N PRO A 72 5.48 8.51 11.91
CA PRO A 72 4.43 8.23 12.90
C PRO A 72 3.04 8.77 12.52
N VAL A 73 2.99 9.85 11.73
CA VAL A 73 1.75 10.51 11.30
C VAL A 73 1.00 9.73 10.20
N ILE A 74 1.67 8.82 9.46
CA ILE A 74 1.13 8.20 8.23
C ILE A 74 0.77 6.73 8.41
N LYS A 75 0.99 6.15 9.60
CA LYS A 75 0.74 4.72 9.88
C LYS A 75 -0.67 4.25 9.50
N LEU A 76 -1.69 5.08 9.71
CA LEU A 76 -3.09 4.73 9.43
C LEU A 76 -3.42 4.68 7.93
N PHE A 77 -2.74 5.48 7.11
CA PHE A 77 -2.99 5.57 5.66
C PHE A 77 -1.96 4.82 4.82
N ARG A 78 -0.91 4.27 5.45
CA ARG A 78 0.19 3.55 4.81
C ARG A 78 -0.27 2.48 3.81
N PRO A 79 -1.22 1.57 4.12
CA PRO A 79 -1.62 0.54 3.18
C PRO A 79 -2.38 1.11 1.97
N ARG A 80 -3.13 2.21 2.16
CA ARG A 80 -3.89 2.85 1.08
C ARG A 80 -2.98 3.60 0.11
N ILE A 81 -2.03 4.37 0.63
CA ILE A 81 -1.08 5.13 -0.19
C ILE A 81 -0.18 4.17 -0.97
N PHE A 82 0.30 3.11 -0.30
CA PHE A 82 1.12 2.11 -0.95
C PHE A 82 0.35 1.32 -2.02
N ALA A 83 -0.89 0.87 -1.73
CA ALA A 83 -1.71 0.21 -2.73
C ALA A 83 -2.02 1.12 -3.93
N PHE A 84 -2.22 2.42 -3.71
CA PHE A 84 -2.40 3.39 -4.78
C PHE A 84 -1.15 3.56 -5.64
N LEU A 85 0.02 3.68 -5.01
CA LEU A 85 1.29 3.81 -5.71
C LEU A 85 1.61 2.55 -6.54
N HIS A 86 1.46 1.38 -5.91
CA HIS A 86 1.76 0.10 -6.55
C HIS A 86 0.79 -0.21 -7.71
N GLY A 87 -0.49 0.14 -7.58
CA GLY A 87 -1.47 0.00 -8.66
C GLY A 87 -1.21 0.89 -9.89
N ASN A 88 -0.41 1.95 -9.76
CA ASN A 88 -0.01 2.78 -10.91
C ASN A 88 1.25 2.23 -11.60
N ILE A 89 2.07 1.45 -10.90
CA ILE A 89 3.29 0.84 -11.45
C ILE A 89 2.93 -0.47 -12.17
N ASN A 90 2.08 -1.30 -11.54
CA ASN A 90 1.63 -2.56 -12.11
C ASN A 90 0.12 -2.50 -12.43
N PRO A 91 -0.29 -2.46 -13.71
CA PRO A 91 -1.69 -2.36 -14.09
C PRO A 91 -2.51 -3.57 -13.63
N PHE A 92 -1.87 -4.73 -13.47
CA PHE A 92 -2.56 -5.95 -13.04
C PHE A 92 -2.97 -5.91 -11.57
N VAL A 93 -2.17 -5.28 -10.70
CA VAL A 93 -2.51 -5.04 -9.28
C VAL A 93 -3.77 -4.19 -9.15
N LYS A 94 -3.86 -3.14 -9.98
CA LYS A 94 -5.03 -2.27 -10.03
C LYS A 94 -6.26 -3.02 -10.56
N SER A 95 -6.08 -3.84 -11.59
CA SER A 95 -7.16 -4.62 -12.17
C SER A 95 -7.75 -5.63 -11.17
N LEU A 96 -6.94 -6.20 -10.28
CA LEU A 96 -7.38 -7.20 -9.31
C LEU A 96 -7.77 -6.63 -7.93
N ASP A 97 -7.60 -5.32 -7.68
CA ASP A 97 -7.78 -4.69 -6.35
C ASP A 97 -7.01 -5.40 -5.23
N ILE A 98 -5.74 -5.72 -5.51
CA ILE A 98 -4.81 -6.27 -4.54
C ILE A 98 -4.37 -5.16 -3.59
N ARG A 99 -4.37 -5.45 -2.28
CA ARG A 99 -3.91 -4.52 -1.24
C ARG A 99 -2.80 -5.14 -0.42
N VAL A 100 -1.62 -4.51 -0.43
CA VAL A 100 -0.50 -4.96 0.38
C VAL A 100 -0.70 -4.52 1.83
N SER A 101 -0.74 -5.49 2.74
CA SER A 101 -0.99 -5.29 4.17
C SER A 101 0.31 -5.06 4.93
N THR A 102 1.29 -5.94 4.75
CA THR A 102 2.60 -5.82 5.37
C THR A 102 3.69 -6.07 4.34
N PHE A 103 4.71 -5.24 4.38
CA PHE A 103 5.87 -5.37 3.53
C PHE A 103 7.13 -5.23 4.39
N SER A 104 8.11 -6.08 4.17
CA SER A 104 9.39 -6.10 4.86
C SER A 104 10.41 -6.77 3.95
N LYS A 105 11.69 -6.65 4.28
CA LYS A 105 12.77 -7.29 3.52
C LYS A 105 12.58 -8.81 3.51
N GLY A 106 12.36 -9.36 2.32
CA GLY A 106 12.09 -10.78 2.06
C GLY A 106 10.73 -11.29 2.49
N PHE A 107 9.79 -10.39 2.77
CA PHE A 107 8.46 -10.77 3.26
C PHE A 107 7.38 -9.79 2.80
N CYS A 108 6.38 -10.31 2.10
CA CYS A 108 5.21 -9.56 1.68
C CYS A 108 3.93 -10.32 2.06
N THR A 109 2.97 -9.59 2.62
CA THR A 109 1.58 -10.05 2.73
C THR A 109 0.67 -9.10 1.98
N ALA A 110 -0.27 -9.69 1.25
CA ALA A 110 -1.30 -8.93 0.57
C ALA A 110 -2.66 -9.60 0.73
N ILE A 111 -3.69 -8.81 0.48
CA ILE A 111 -5.08 -9.19 0.56
C ILE A 111 -5.72 -8.96 -0.80
N LEU A 112 -6.39 -9.98 -1.33
CA LEU A 112 -7.20 -9.94 -2.53
C LEU A 112 -8.67 -9.92 -2.14
N ARG A 113 -9.40 -8.92 -2.61
CA ARG A 113 -10.85 -8.83 -2.40
C ARG A 113 -11.60 -9.46 -3.57
N ASN A 114 -12.57 -10.29 -3.26
CA ASN A 114 -13.50 -10.79 -4.27
C ASN A 114 -14.39 -9.65 -4.79
N ARG A 115 -14.28 -9.34 -6.08
CA ARG A 115 -15.13 -8.39 -6.80
C ARG A 115 -15.69 -9.04 -8.06
N ARG A 116 -16.78 -8.47 -8.59
CA ARG A 116 -17.51 -9.01 -9.76
C ARG A 116 -16.63 -9.28 -10.98
N TYR A 117 -15.62 -8.45 -11.23
CA TYR A 117 -14.72 -8.60 -12.38
C TYR A 117 -13.61 -9.66 -12.20
N ASN A 118 -13.36 -10.14 -10.98
CA ASN A 118 -12.37 -11.19 -10.68
C ASN A 118 -13.01 -12.59 -10.62
N ARG A 119 -14.26 -12.71 -11.05
CA ARG A 119 -15.04 -13.94 -10.93
C ARG A 119 -15.05 -14.72 -12.20
N ASP A 120 -15.04 -16.03 -12.01
CA ASP A 120 -15.36 -17.00 -13.04
C ASP A 120 -16.88 -17.10 -13.25
N GLN A 121 -17.31 -17.78 -14.30
CA GLN A 121 -18.71 -18.05 -14.67
C GLN A 121 -19.49 -18.69 -13.51
N PHE A 122 -18.79 -19.44 -12.65
CA PHE A 122 -19.36 -20.08 -11.46
C PHE A 122 -19.38 -19.20 -10.19
N LYS A 123 -19.20 -17.88 -10.32
CA LYS A 123 -19.14 -16.89 -9.21
C LYS A 123 -17.99 -17.11 -8.21
N ASN A 124 -17.04 -17.98 -8.54
CA ASN A 124 -15.82 -18.20 -7.74
C ASN A 124 -14.73 -17.23 -8.18
N ILE A 125 -13.68 -17.04 -7.37
CA ILE A 125 -12.52 -16.28 -7.84
C ILE A 125 -11.84 -17.05 -8.98
N HIS A 126 -11.55 -16.35 -10.08
CA HIS A 126 -10.93 -16.96 -11.25
C HIS A 126 -9.51 -17.45 -10.93
N SER A 127 -9.15 -18.63 -11.42
CA SER A 127 -7.85 -19.25 -11.13
C SER A 127 -6.67 -18.38 -11.53
N SER A 128 -6.77 -17.66 -12.66
CA SER A 128 -5.72 -16.71 -13.09
C SER A 128 -5.56 -15.51 -12.16
N ALA A 129 -6.65 -15.05 -11.52
CA ALA A 129 -6.56 -13.98 -10.53
C ALA A 129 -5.79 -14.44 -9.29
N ILE A 130 -5.96 -15.70 -8.90
CA ILE A 130 -5.21 -16.32 -7.80
C ILE A 130 -3.72 -16.49 -8.17
N VAL A 131 -3.41 -16.91 -9.40
CA VAL A 131 -2.03 -16.99 -9.93
C VAL A 131 -1.37 -15.62 -9.88
N LEU A 132 -2.02 -14.61 -10.45
CA LEU A 132 -1.45 -13.28 -10.56
C LEU A 132 -1.31 -12.62 -9.18
N PHE A 133 -2.23 -12.91 -8.26
CA PHE A 133 -2.13 -12.51 -6.87
C PHE A 133 -0.89 -13.14 -6.19
N ALA A 134 -0.69 -14.45 -6.36
CA ALA A 134 0.49 -15.14 -5.84
C ALA A 134 1.78 -14.54 -6.42
N GLN A 135 1.81 -14.33 -7.74
CA GLN A 135 2.96 -13.79 -8.46
C GLN A 135 3.29 -12.37 -7.99
N THR A 136 2.28 -11.51 -7.81
CA THR A 136 2.48 -10.14 -7.32
C THR A 136 3.12 -10.13 -5.92
N VAL A 137 2.61 -10.98 -5.01
CA VAL A 137 3.16 -11.07 -3.65
C VAL A 137 4.59 -11.60 -3.65
N GLY A 138 4.85 -12.60 -4.49
CA GLY A 138 6.19 -13.15 -4.68
C GLY A 138 7.16 -12.11 -5.26
N ASP A 139 6.77 -11.45 -6.34
CA ASP A 139 7.58 -10.43 -7.01
C ASP A 139 7.92 -9.27 -6.06
N LEU A 140 6.95 -8.79 -5.28
CA LEU A 140 7.18 -7.80 -4.23
C LEU A 140 8.18 -8.29 -3.18
N ALA A 141 8.02 -9.50 -2.66
CA ALA A 141 8.93 -10.07 -1.68
C ALA A 141 10.36 -10.18 -2.23
N LEU A 142 10.50 -10.57 -3.50
CA LEU A 142 11.79 -10.67 -4.17
C LEU A 142 12.43 -9.30 -4.40
N GLN A 143 11.68 -8.34 -4.94
CA GLN A 143 12.13 -6.96 -5.15
C GLN A 143 12.64 -6.31 -3.87
N SER A 144 12.10 -6.71 -2.71
CA SER A 144 12.54 -6.18 -1.41
C SER A 144 13.97 -6.57 -0.99
N ILE A 145 14.54 -7.55 -1.70
CA ILE A 145 15.89 -8.07 -1.45
C ILE A 145 16.85 -7.68 -2.57
N LEU A 146 16.34 -7.49 -3.79
CA LEU A 146 17.19 -7.19 -4.95
C LEU A 146 18.00 -5.89 -4.77
N LYS A 147 19.29 -5.98 -5.09
CA LYS A 147 20.17 -4.82 -5.18
C LYS A 147 19.83 -4.01 -6.44
N LYS A 148 20.29 -2.74 -6.50
CA LYS A 148 19.98 -1.82 -7.62
C LYS A 148 20.38 -2.35 -9.00
N ASN A 149 21.44 -3.17 -9.04
CA ASN A 149 22.06 -3.64 -10.28
C ASN A 149 21.69 -5.11 -10.57
N GLN A 150 20.66 -5.61 -9.91
CA GLN A 150 20.14 -6.95 -10.11
C GLN A 150 18.74 -6.83 -10.69
N SER A 151 18.47 -7.68 -11.69
CA SER A 151 17.12 -7.89 -12.21
C SER A 151 16.72 -9.33 -11.97
N ALA A 152 15.44 -9.58 -11.72
CA ALA A 152 14.92 -10.92 -11.54
C ALA A 152 13.95 -11.24 -12.67
N THR A 153 14.08 -12.44 -13.22
CA THR A 153 13.17 -13.00 -14.22
C THR A 153 12.53 -14.26 -13.65
N LEU A 154 11.21 -14.36 -13.75
CA LEU A 154 10.49 -15.57 -13.34
C LEU A 154 10.73 -16.66 -14.40
N THR A 155 11.34 -17.78 -14.02
CA THR A 155 11.63 -18.89 -14.94
C THR A 155 10.53 -19.94 -14.89
N THR A 156 10.15 -20.36 -13.69
CA THR A 156 9.10 -21.36 -13.50
C THR A 156 8.12 -20.94 -12.42
N MET A 157 6.85 -21.27 -12.65
CA MET A 157 5.78 -21.07 -11.69
C MET A 157 4.91 -22.33 -11.66
N THR A 158 4.75 -22.91 -10.48
CA THR A 158 3.87 -24.06 -10.25
C THR A 158 2.82 -23.70 -9.21
N MET A 159 1.55 -23.91 -9.54
CA MET A 159 0.42 -23.57 -8.68
C MET A 159 -0.36 -24.82 -8.30
N LYS A 160 -0.54 -25.06 -7.00
CA LYS A 160 -1.31 -26.19 -6.46
C LYS A 160 -2.56 -25.66 -5.77
N TYR A 161 -3.72 -25.93 -6.35
CA TYR A 161 -5.02 -25.59 -5.77
C TYR A 161 -5.47 -26.69 -4.82
N LYS A 162 -5.65 -26.38 -3.53
CA LYS A 162 -6.10 -27.33 -2.51
C LYS A 162 -7.61 -27.27 -2.28
N LYS A 163 -8.17 -26.05 -2.30
CA LYS A 163 -9.58 -25.81 -2.01
C LYS A 163 -10.18 -24.93 -3.09
N LYS A 164 -11.38 -25.30 -3.56
CA LYS A 164 -12.18 -24.42 -4.42
C LYS A 164 -12.73 -23.29 -3.57
N TYR A 165 -12.42 -22.05 -3.95
CA TYR A 165 -12.86 -20.90 -3.19
C TYR A 165 -14.18 -20.33 -3.72
N ALA A 166 -15.28 -20.71 -3.08
CA ALA A 166 -16.60 -20.15 -3.33
C ALA A 166 -16.79 -18.89 -2.48
N ALA A 167 -16.59 -17.77 -3.15
CA ALA A 167 -16.42 -16.48 -2.53
C ALA A 167 -17.73 -15.67 -2.64
N HIS A 168 -18.37 -15.35 -1.51
CA HIS A 168 -19.45 -14.36 -1.48
C HIS A 168 -18.91 -12.94 -1.79
N ASP A 169 -19.79 -11.99 -2.16
CA ASP A 169 -19.43 -10.59 -2.40
C ASP A 169 -18.65 -10.01 -1.22
N GLY A 170 -17.39 -9.62 -1.47
CA GLY A 170 -16.53 -9.00 -0.47
C GLY A 170 -15.68 -9.95 0.39
N SER A 171 -15.68 -11.26 0.12
CA SER A 171 -14.77 -12.17 0.80
C SER A 171 -13.30 -11.85 0.47
N LEU A 172 -12.39 -12.21 1.38
CA LEU A 172 -10.98 -11.80 1.35
C LEU A 172 -10.09 -13.05 1.32
N LEU A 173 -9.14 -13.06 0.40
CA LEU A 173 -8.02 -13.99 0.40
C LEU A 173 -6.77 -13.27 0.86
N THR A 174 -5.97 -13.94 1.68
CA THR A 174 -4.69 -13.42 2.15
C THR A 174 -3.58 -14.28 1.57
N ALA A 175 -2.59 -13.66 0.95
CA ALA A 175 -1.39 -14.34 0.49
C ALA A 175 -0.20 -13.87 1.32
N THR A 176 0.64 -14.84 1.69
CA THR A 176 1.86 -14.60 2.44
C THR A 176 2.99 -15.31 1.74
N SER A 177 4.07 -14.59 1.43
CA SER A 177 5.35 -15.20 1.06
C SER A 177 6.04 -15.68 2.33
N ASP A 178 6.49 -16.93 2.40
CA ASP A 178 7.34 -17.36 3.51
C ASP A 178 8.73 -16.70 3.42
N GLN A 179 9.36 -16.50 4.59
CA GLN A 179 10.59 -15.73 4.73
C GLN A 179 11.69 -16.23 3.81
N PHE A 180 11.97 -15.43 2.78
CA PHE A 180 13.00 -15.66 1.78
C PHE A 180 14.43 -15.75 2.36
N GLN A 181 14.64 -15.25 3.59
CA GLN A 181 15.94 -15.31 4.28
C GLN A 181 16.46 -16.73 4.51
N LEU A 182 15.61 -17.75 4.52
CA LEU A 182 16.06 -19.14 4.65
C LEU A 182 16.72 -19.67 3.35
N PHE A 183 16.27 -19.20 2.18
CA PHE A 183 16.78 -19.69 0.88
C PHE A 183 18.03 -18.97 0.38
N MET A 184 18.37 -17.81 0.94
CA MET A 184 19.67 -17.16 0.68
C MET A 184 20.83 -17.89 1.38
N ASN A 185 20.57 -18.71 2.40
CA ASN A 185 21.59 -19.55 3.03
C ASN A 185 21.81 -20.89 2.30
N GLU A 186 20.82 -21.36 1.53
CA GLU A 186 20.95 -22.53 0.64
C GLU A 186 21.27 -22.07 -0.79
N GLU A 187 22.41 -21.41 -0.94
CA GLU A 187 22.89 -20.92 -2.23
C GLU A 187 23.25 -22.11 -3.13
N LYS A 188 22.32 -22.51 -4.00
CA LYS A 188 22.60 -23.38 -5.14
C LYS A 188 23.04 -22.49 -6.30
N THR A 189 24.26 -21.96 -6.21
CA THR A 189 24.94 -21.26 -7.31
C THR A 189 25.24 -22.25 -8.42
N THR A 190 24.35 -22.34 -9.40
CA THR A 190 24.71 -22.88 -10.70
C THR A 190 25.39 -21.76 -11.48
N ASP A 191 26.71 -21.68 -11.38
CA ASP A 191 27.53 -20.82 -12.25
C ASP A 191 27.45 -21.37 -13.69
N LEU A 192 26.38 -21.03 -14.40
CA LEU A 192 26.28 -21.29 -15.82
C LEU A 192 27.00 -20.14 -16.55
N SER A 193 28.32 -20.25 -16.66
CA SER A 193 29.12 -19.41 -17.54
C SER A 193 28.82 -19.78 -19.00
N SER A 194 27.73 -19.23 -19.54
CA SER A 194 27.51 -19.19 -20.99
C SER A 194 28.47 -18.17 -21.58
N THR A 195 29.60 -18.65 -22.09
CA THR A 195 30.60 -17.86 -22.81
C THR A 195 30.07 -17.52 -24.21
N ASP A 196 29.30 -16.44 -24.33
CA ASP A 196 29.04 -15.83 -25.64
C ASP A 196 30.30 -15.09 -26.10
N ASN A 197 30.91 -15.60 -27.18
CA ASN A 197 32.24 -15.26 -27.69
C ASN A 197 32.41 -13.83 -28.26
N HIS A 198 31.66 -12.83 -27.78
CA HIS A 198 31.84 -11.44 -28.24
C HIS A 198 31.89 -10.38 -27.14
N ASN A 199 31.54 -10.68 -25.89
CA ASN A 199 31.54 -9.69 -24.82
C ASN A 199 31.83 -10.42 -23.50
N ASN A 200 32.96 -10.14 -22.84
CA ASN A 200 33.30 -10.70 -21.52
C ASN A 200 32.37 -10.16 -20.43
N THR A 201 31.11 -10.57 -20.43
CA THR A 201 30.13 -10.27 -19.37
C THR A 201 29.82 -11.56 -18.64
N THR A 202 30.43 -11.73 -17.46
CA THR A 202 30.19 -12.90 -16.61
C THR A 202 28.76 -12.84 -16.05
N ARG A 203 27.83 -13.51 -16.72
CA ARG A 203 26.43 -13.63 -16.28
C ARG A 203 26.34 -14.66 -15.16
N ARG A 204 26.16 -14.19 -13.92
CA ARG A 204 25.80 -15.08 -12.80
C ARG A 204 24.29 -15.26 -12.78
N VAL A 205 23.85 -16.51 -12.92
CA VAL A 205 22.45 -16.93 -12.88
C VAL A 205 22.21 -17.65 -11.56
N MET A 206 21.56 -16.98 -10.62
CA MET A 206 21.13 -17.59 -9.36
C MET A 206 19.67 -17.98 -9.47
N THR A 207 19.34 -19.25 -9.21
CA THR A 207 17.96 -19.73 -9.17
C THR A 207 17.48 -19.75 -7.72
N ILE A 208 16.43 -19.00 -7.39
CA ILE A 208 15.90 -18.95 -6.02
C ILE A 208 14.47 -19.49 -5.97
N PRO A 209 14.22 -20.58 -5.21
CA PRO A 209 12.88 -21.06 -4.96
C PRO A 209 12.15 -20.15 -3.96
N MET A 210 10.89 -19.85 -4.22
CA MET A 210 10.03 -19.11 -3.30
C MET A 210 8.66 -19.74 -3.25
N GLN A 211 8.09 -19.80 -2.04
CA GLN A 211 6.74 -20.27 -1.82
C GLN A 211 5.83 -19.14 -1.35
N VAL A 212 4.64 -19.05 -1.96
CA VAL A 212 3.56 -18.17 -1.53
C VAL A 212 2.36 -19.02 -1.17
N VAL A 213 1.90 -18.87 0.07
CA VAL A 213 0.74 -19.60 0.59
C VAL A 213 -0.46 -18.67 0.59
N ILE A 214 -1.55 -19.10 -0.04
CA ILE A 214 -2.81 -18.37 -0.09
C ILE A 214 -3.79 -19.01 0.88
N LYS A 215 -4.30 -18.20 1.79
CA LYS A 215 -5.24 -18.59 2.82
C LYS A 215 -6.55 -17.83 2.69
N ASP A 216 -7.61 -18.47 3.14
CA ASP A 216 -8.93 -17.85 3.29
C ASP A 216 -9.05 -17.10 4.63
N TYR A 217 -10.18 -16.44 4.86
CA TYR A 217 -10.50 -15.78 6.13
C TYR A 217 -10.52 -16.76 7.33
N MET A 218 -10.81 -18.05 7.09
CA MET A 218 -10.70 -19.12 8.10
C MET A 218 -9.26 -19.66 8.28
N LEU A 219 -8.26 -19.05 7.63
CA LEU A 219 -6.87 -19.50 7.60
C LEU A 219 -6.62 -20.85 6.92
N ASP A 220 -7.65 -21.44 6.31
CA ASP A 220 -7.53 -22.61 5.45
C ASP A 220 -6.68 -22.31 4.22
N THR A 221 -5.79 -23.26 3.86
CA THR A 221 -4.97 -23.12 2.66
C THR A 221 -5.81 -23.36 1.40
N VAL A 222 -5.96 -22.31 0.59
CA VAL A 222 -6.70 -22.35 -0.67
C VAL A 222 -5.79 -22.82 -1.80
N ALA A 223 -4.60 -22.25 -1.89
CA ALA A 223 -3.62 -22.58 -2.91
C ALA A 223 -2.19 -22.32 -2.42
N ILE A 224 -1.23 -23.00 -3.06
CA ILE A 224 0.19 -22.83 -2.81
C ILE A 224 0.87 -22.61 -4.17
N ALA A 225 1.59 -21.50 -4.31
CA ALA A 225 2.41 -21.22 -5.47
C ALA A 225 3.88 -21.44 -5.11
N ASN A 226 4.61 -22.17 -5.95
CA ASN A 226 6.07 -22.21 -5.90
C ASN A 226 6.60 -21.53 -7.16
N PHE A 227 7.60 -20.68 -6.97
CA PHE A 227 8.25 -19.90 -8.01
C PHE A 227 9.74 -20.21 -8.01
N GLU A 228 10.34 -20.22 -9.20
CA GLU A 228 11.78 -20.17 -9.37
C GLU A 228 12.12 -18.89 -10.12
N TRP A 229 13.09 -18.16 -9.58
CA TRP A 229 13.53 -16.89 -10.14
C TRP A 229 14.99 -16.97 -10.53
N GLU A 230 15.28 -16.52 -11.75
CA GLU A 230 16.65 -16.27 -12.22
C GLU A 230 17.01 -14.81 -11.90
N ILE A 231 18.04 -14.63 -11.07
CA ILE A 231 18.63 -13.31 -10.84
C ILE A 231 19.74 -13.09 -11.86
N LEU A 232 19.63 -11.99 -12.59
CA LEU A 232 20.62 -11.48 -13.51
C LEU A 232 21.37 -10.33 -12.84
N HIS A 233 22.67 -10.50 -12.68
CA HIS A 233 23.55 -9.41 -12.30
C HIS A 233 23.93 -8.65 -13.57
N THR A 234 23.34 -7.47 -13.76
CA THR A 234 23.88 -6.50 -14.73
C THR A 234 25.07 -5.83 -14.05
N SER A 235 26.28 -6.28 -14.38
CA SER A 235 27.46 -5.45 -14.13
C SER A 235 27.31 -4.23 -15.04
N ASP A 236 27.02 -3.07 -14.45
CA ASP A 236 26.92 -1.84 -15.23
C ASP A 236 28.27 -1.55 -15.92
N ALA A 237 28.14 -1.07 -17.15
CA ALA A 237 29.15 -0.30 -17.88
C ALA A 237 29.44 1.04 -17.18
#